data_AF-A0A965JPJ0-F1
#
_entry.id   AF-A0A965JPJ0-F1
#
_cell.length_a   1.000
_cell.length_b   1.000
_cell.length_c   1.000
_cell.angle_alpha   90.00
_cell.angle_beta   90.00
_cell.angle_gamma   90.00
#
_symmetry.space_group_name_H-M   'P 1'
#
loop_
_entity.id
_entity.type
_entity.pdbx_description
1 polymer ?
#
loop_
_entity_poly.entity_id
_entity_poly.type
_entity_poly.pdbx_seq_one_letter_code
_entity_poly.pdbx_strand_id
1 'polypeptide(L)'
;EMYLVILNGKITLTDLLLMFIYAEVLGMVAAFYKYSKIPITIPVFIAITALCRLIILQGKGISTIDLIYESGAVLLLAISSLIMKWELKAPSAKEEKNSET
;
A
#
# COMPACT_ATOMS: atom_id res chain seq x y z
N GLU A 1 6.39 -1.10 -21.35
CA GLU A 1 6.26 0.25 -20.74
C GLU A 1 7.60 0.89 -20.38
N MET A 2 8.34 0.40 -19.38
CA MET A 2 9.64 1.01 -18.96
C MET A 2 10.64 1.21 -20.13
N TYR A 3 10.74 0.22 -21.02
CA TYR A 3 11.60 0.29 -22.21
C TYR A 3 11.18 1.41 -23.18
N LEU A 4 9.88 1.68 -23.31
CA LEU A 4 9.35 2.75 -24.18
C LEU A 4 9.61 4.14 -23.60
N VAL A 5 9.54 4.30 -22.27
CA VAL A 5 9.85 5.55 -21.57
C VAL A 5 11.32 5.93 -21.74
N ILE A 6 12.23 4.95 -21.67
CA ILE A 6 13.68 5.15 -21.87
C ILE A 6 13.98 5.61 -23.30
N LEU A 7 13.27 5.08 -24.30
CA LEU A 7 13.42 5.43 -25.71
C LEU A 7 12.88 6.83 -26.05
N ASN A 8 11.79 7.27 -25.43
CA ASN A 8 11.16 8.56 -25.73
C ASN A 8 11.86 9.77 -25.07
N GLY A 9 12.75 9.56 -24.08
CA GLY A 9 13.54 10.62 -23.43
C GLY A 9 12.75 11.67 -22.63
N LYS A 10 11.41 11.63 -22.67
CA LYS A 10 10.51 12.43 -21.85
C LYS A 10 9.92 11.57 -20.74
N ILE A 11 10.33 11.85 -19.51
CA ILE A 11 9.78 11.21 -18.32
C ILE A 11 8.55 12.01 -17.90
N THR A 12 7.37 11.38 -17.94
CA THR A 12 6.17 11.99 -17.38
C THR A 12 6.09 11.70 -15.88
N LEU A 13 5.33 12.52 -15.16
CA LEU A 13 5.07 12.30 -13.73
C LEU A 13 4.46 10.92 -13.47
N THR A 14 3.58 10.46 -14.37
CA THR A 14 2.93 9.15 -14.32
C THR A 14 3.95 8.01 -14.39
N ASP A 15 4.98 8.13 -15.25
CA ASP A 15 6.04 7.11 -15.37
C ASP A 15 6.90 7.04 -14.11
N LEU A 16 7.17 8.19 -13.48
CA LEU A 16 7.93 8.27 -12.25
C LEU A 16 7.17 7.63 -11.07
N LEU A 17 5.85 7.84 -11.01
CA LEU A 17 4.98 7.21 -10.02
C LEU A 17 4.90 5.69 -10.21
N LEU A 18 4.81 5.24 -11.46
CA LEU A 18 4.82 3.81 -11.77
C LEU A 18 6.13 3.17 -11.31
N MET A 19 7.28 3.82 -11.55
CA MET A 19 8.57 3.33 -11.08
C MET A 19 8.67 3.31 -9.55
N PHE A 20 8.02 4.26 -8.88
CA PHE A 20 7.99 4.32 -7.42
C PHE A 20 7.14 3.20 -6.79
N ILE A 21 5.99 2.89 -7.39
CA ILE A 21 5.16 1.75 -6.99
C ILE A 21 5.96 0.44 -7.18
N TYR A 22 6.74 0.32 -8.26
CA TYR A 22 7.62 -0.84 -8.45
C TYR A 22 8.70 -0.95 -7.35
N ALA A 23 9.36 0.15 -7.01
CA ALA A 23 10.37 0.15 -5.96
C ALA A 23 9.79 -0.23 -4.58
N GLU A 24 8.59 0.24 -4.27
CA GLU A 24 7.90 -0.05 -3.02
C GLU A 24 7.49 -1.52 -2.90
N VAL A 25 6.96 -2.12 -3.97
CA VAL A 25 6.64 -3.55 -4.02
C VAL A 25 7.90 -4.40 -3.97
N LEU A 26 8.98 -4.01 -4.67
CA LEU A 26 10.27 -4.69 -4.57
C LEU A 26 10.82 -4.69 -3.14
N GLY A 27 10.62 -3.60 -2.39
CA GLY A 27 10.94 -3.52 -0.96
C GLY A 27 10.21 -4.57 -0.11
N MET A 28 8.94 -4.85 -0.42
CA MET A 28 8.19 -5.93 0.22
C MET A 28 8.74 -7.31 -0.12
N VAL A 29 9.04 -7.56 -1.39
CA VAL A 29 9.58 -8.86 -1.81
C VAL A 29 10.95 -9.09 -1.16
N ALA A 30 11.76 -8.05 -1.04
CA ALA A 30 13.03 -8.11 -0.30
C ALA A 30 12.81 -8.38 1.19
N ALA A 31 11.83 -7.73 1.82
CA ALA A 31 11.47 -7.97 3.22
C ALA A 31 10.89 -9.39 3.43
N PHE A 32 10.12 -9.90 2.47
CA PHE A 32 9.58 -11.26 2.49
C PHE A 32 10.67 -12.31 2.49
N TYR A 33 11.72 -12.10 1.69
CA TYR A 33 12.86 -13.01 1.64
C TYR A 33 13.59 -13.11 3.00
N LYS A 34 13.51 -12.05 3.82
CA LYS A 34 14.13 -11.98 5.14
C LYS A 34 13.22 -12.49 6.27
N TYR A 35 11.92 -12.34 6.14
CA TYR A 35 10.93 -12.75 7.13
C TYR A 35 9.92 -13.71 6.47
N SER A 36 10.14 -15.01 6.65
CA SER A 36 9.40 -16.13 6.02
C SER A 36 7.87 -16.14 6.28
N LYS A 37 7.35 -15.21 7.09
CA LYS A 37 5.92 -14.89 7.21
C LYS A 37 5.75 -13.37 7.12
N ILE A 38 5.10 -12.89 6.05
CA ILE A 38 4.72 -11.47 5.97
C ILE A 38 3.47 -11.28 6.83
N PRO A 39 3.49 -10.43 7.87
CA PRO A 39 2.26 -9.99 8.49
C PRO A 39 1.40 -9.24 7.47
N ILE A 40 0.11 -9.58 7.36
CA ILE A 40 -0.86 -9.01 6.38
C ILE A 40 -0.94 -7.46 6.47
N THR A 41 -0.42 -6.89 7.54
CA THR A 41 -0.27 -5.44 7.75
C THR A 41 0.60 -4.75 6.70
N ILE A 42 1.69 -5.36 6.22
CA ILE A 42 2.65 -4.70 5.30
C ILE A 42 2.01 -4.43 3.92
N PRO A 43 1.34 -5.40 3.26
CA PRO A 43 0.65 -5.15 1.99
C PRO A 43 -0.42 -4.06 2.05
N VAL A 44 -1.18 -3.97 3.15
CA VAL A 44 -2.27 -2.99 3.30
C VAL A 44 -1.73 -1.57 3.40
N PHE A 45 -0.64 -1.35 4.14
CA PHE A 45 0.01 -0.04 4.18
C PHE A 45 0.56 0.40 2.83
N ILE A 46 0.95 -0.55 1.98
CA ILE A 46 1.47 -0.25 0.64
C ILE A 46 0.36 0.12 -0.33
N ALA A 47 -0.81 -0.52 -0.23
CA ALA A 47 -1.99 -0.07 -0.97
C ALA A 47 -2.36 1.39 -0.60
N ILE A 48 -2.33 1.73 0.69
CA ILE A 48 -2.64 3.08 1.18
C ILE A 48 -1.63 4.12 0.65
N THR A 49 -0.34 3.84 0.77
CA THR A 49 0.72 4.77 0.35
C THR A 49 0.75 4.95 -1.18
N ALA A 50 0.56 3.87 -1.95
CA ALA A 50 0.43 3.92 -3.40
C ALA A 50 -0.78 4.77 -3.85
N LEU A 51 -1.96 4.57 -3.23
CA LEU A 51 -3.15 5.37 -3.54
C LEU A 51 -2.96 6.85 -3.19
N CYS A 52 -2.41 7.18 -2.02
CA CYS A 52 -2.11 8.58 -1.67
C CYS A 52 -1.20 9.25 -2.70
N ARG A 53 -0.18 8.56 -3.20
CA ARG A 53 0.75 9.10 -4.21
C ARG A 53 0.05 9.30 -5.54
N LEU A 54 -0.83 8.37 -5.92
CA LEU A 54 -1.64 8.48 -7.14
C LEU A 54 -2.55 9.72 -7.07
N ILE A 55 -3.25 9.91 -5.95
CA ILE A 55 -4.17 11.03 -5.70
C ILE A 55 -3.44 12.38 -5.81
N ILE A 56 -2.29 12.53 -5.16
CA ILE A 56 -1.54 13.80 -5.19
C ILE A 56 -1.11 14.16 -6.60
N LEU A 57 -0.76 13.16 -7.41
CA LEU A 57 -0.26 13.38 -8.76
C LEU A 57 -1.38 13.63 -9.79
N GLN A 58 -2.48 12.90 -9.66
CA GLN A 58 -3.66 13.05 -10.52
C GLN A 58 -4.57 14.21 -10.08
N GLY A 59 -4.41 14.68 -8.84
CA GLY A 59 -5.14 15.78 -8.19
C GLY A 59 -5.18 17.11 -8.95
N LYS A 60 -4.28 17.32 -9.92
CA LYS A 60 -4.17 18.58 -10.67
C LYS A 60 -5.18 18.75 -11.82
N GLY A 61 -6.07 17.79 -12.06
CA GLY A 61 -7.08 17.88 -13.12
C GLY A 61 -8.33 17.03 -12.92
N ILE A 62 -8.48 16.40 -11.76
CA ILE A 62 -9.64 15.59 -11.41
C ILE A 62 -10.75 16.43 -10.81
N SER A 63 -11.99 16.04 -11.09
CA SER A 63 -13.18 16.69 -10.56
C SER A 63 -13.18 16.59 -9.03
N THR A 64 -13.63 17.64 -8.32
CA THR A 64 -13.70 17.64 -6.85
C THR A 64 -14.45 16.42 -6.28
N ILE A 65 -15.42 15.90 -7.04
CA ILE A 65 -16.17 14.70 -6.67
C ILE A 65 -15.32 13.42 -6.71
N ASP A 66 -14.44 13.26 -7.70
CA ASP A 66 -13.56 12.10 -7.85
C ASP A 66 -12.54 12.08 -6.71
N LEU A 67 -12.01 13.25 -6.35
CA LEU A 67 -11.10 13.40 -5.22
C LEU A 67 -11.73 12.97 -3.88
N ILE A 68 -13.03 13.24 -3.69
CA ILE A 68 -13.78 12.77 -2.51
C ILE A 68 -13.88 11.25 -2.49
N TYR A 69 -14.15 10.61 -3.64
CA TYR A 69 -14.27 9.16 -3.74
C TYR A 69 -12.91 8.47 -3.49
N GLU A 70 -11.84 8.98 -4.08
CA GLU A 70 -10.50 8.44 -3.89
C GLU A 70 -10.03 8.59 -2.43
N SER A 71 -10.27 9.75 -1.82
CA SER A 71 -9.97 9.98 -0.39
C SER A 71 -10.81 9.08 0.52
N GLY A 72 -12.07 8.83 0.15
CA GLY A 72 -12.95 7.89 0.84
C GLY A 72 -12.46 6.44 0.77
N ALA A 73 -11.92 6.01 -0.38
CA ALA A 73 -11.32 4.69 -0.53
C ALA A 73 -10.08 4.51 0.38
N VAL A 74 -9.23 5.54 0.47
CA VAL A 74 -8.08 5.53 1.40
C VAL A 74 -8.54 5.45 2.86
N LEU A 75 -9.58 6.20 3.23
CA LEU A 75 -10.18 6.15 4.56
C LEU A 75 -10.69 4.74 4.91
N LEU A 76 -11.39 4.09 3.97
CA LEU A 76 -11.88 2.71 4.15
C LEU A 76 -10.75 1.71 4.34
N LEU A 77 -9.66 1.81 3.56
CA LEU A 77 -8.48 0.96 3.71
C LEU A 77 -7.77 1.20 5.05
N ALA A 78 -7.70 2.45 5.50
CA ALA A 78 -7.14 2.78 6.81
C ALA A 78 -7.98 2.18 7.96
N ILE A 79 -9.30 2.26 7.88
CA ILE A 79 -10.21 1.64 8.85
C ILE A 79 -10.08 0.11 8.83
N SER A 80 -10.04 -0.50 7.64
CA SER A 80 -9.82 -1.94 7.48
C SER A 80 -8.50 -2.39 8.13
N SER A 81 -7.41 -1.65 7.89
CA SER A 81 -6.13 -1.91 8.53
C SER A 81 -6.18 -1.77 10.05
N LEU A 82 -6.95 -0.83 10.57
CA LEU A 82 -7.11 -0.60 12.01
C LEU A 82 -7.87 -1.75 12.67
N ILE A 83 -8.97 -2.19 12.06
CA ILE A 83 -9.75 -3.35 12.51
C ILE A 83 -8.88 -4.60 12.50
N MET A 84 -8.14 -4.85 11.43
CA MET A 84 -7.25 -6.01 11.34
C MET A 84 -6.11 -5.94 12.38
N LYS A 85 -5.61 -4.75 12.70
CA LYS A 85 -4.65 -4.54 13.80
C LYS A 85 -5.27 -4.81 15.17
N TRP A 86 -6.53 -4.43 15.39
CA TRP A 86 -7.26 -4.73 16.63
C TRP A 86 -7.53 -6.23 16.75
N GLU A 87 -7.96 -6.89 15.68
CA GLU A 87 -8.13 -8.34 15.62
C GLU A 87 -6.81 -9.09 15.73
N LEU A 88 -5.67 -8.53 15.34
CA LEU A 88 -4.32 -9.06 15.59
C LEU A 88 -3.78 -8.70 16.99
N LYS A 89 -4.38 -7.72 17.68
CA LYS A 89 -4.11 -7.42 19.10
C LYS A 89 -4.99 -8.23 20.04
N ALA A 90 -6.19 -8.62 19.59
CA ALA A 90 -7.14 -9.49 20.26
C ALA A 90 -6.84 -11.01 20.29
N PRO A 91 -5.95 -11.63 19.47
CA PRO A 91 -5.60 -13.04 19.61
C PRO A 91 -4.47 -13.25 20.63
N SER A 92 -3.68 -12.23 20.99
CA SER A 92 -2.70 -12.31 22.10
C SER A 92 -3.30 -11.98 23.47
N ALA A 93 -4.61 -12.08 23.63
CA ALA A 93 -5.20 -12.40 24.94
C ALA A 93 -5.75 -13.84 24.99
N LYS A 94 -5.61 -14.64 23.92
CA LYS A 94 -6.16 -16.01 23.83
C LYS A 94 -5.34 -17.03 23.00
N GLU A 95 -4.04 -16.80 22.80
CA GLU A 95 -3.12 -17.82 22.22
C GLU A 95 -1.80 -17.97 23.02
N GLU A 96 -1.80 -17.62 24.32
CA GLU A 96 -0.74 -17.98 25.29
C GLU A 96 -1.33 -18.77 26.48
N LYS A 97 -2.47 -19.45 26.28
CA LYS A 97 -3.12 -20.33 27.28
C LYS A 97 -3.67 -21.62 26.65
N ASN A 98 -2.93 -22.24 25.75
CA ASN A 98 -3.21 -23.63 25.35
C ASN A 98 -1.98 -24.46 24.94
N SER A 99 -0.80 -24.09 25.44
CA SER A 99 0.43 -24.87 25.23
C SER A 99 1.32 -24.91 26.48
N GLU A 100 0.71 -24.87 27.66
CA GLU A 100 1.33 -25.32 28.91
C GLU A 100 0.28 -26.15 29.67
N THR A 101 0.17 -27.39 29.23
CA THR A 101 -0.12 -28.52 30.13
C THR A 101 1.22 -29.06 30.59
#